data_AF-S7VIR7-F1
#
_entry.id   AF-S7VIR7-F1
#
_cell.length_a   1.000
_cell.length_b   1.000
_cell.length_c   1.000
_cell.angle_alpha   90.00
_cell.angle_beta   90.00
_cell.angle_gamma   90.00
#
_symmetry.space_group_name_H-M   'P 1'
#
loop_
_entity.id
_entity.type
_entity.pdbx_description
1 polymer ?
#
loop_
_entity_poly.entity_id
_entity_poly.type
_entity_poly.pdbx_seq_one_letter_code
_entity_poly.pdbx_strand_id
1 'polypeptide(L)' 'MSPTDAVKAKRLKKTGKTGKTADTYWMEIPNHVPNAVFHEHIIMPNHAHGTFDYLKLDFYLCIV' A
#
# COMPACT_ATOMS: atom_id res chain seq x y z
N MET A 1 -24.67 -3.61 -12.67
CA MET A 1 -23.23 -3.29 -12.63
C MET A 1 -22.99 -2.53 -11.33
N SER A 2 -22.30 -3.13 -10.37
CA SER A 2 -22.09 -2.53 -9.04
C SER A 2 -20.80 -1.69 -9.00
N PRO A 3 -20.72 -0.64 -8.15
CA PRO A 3 -19.54 0.23 -8.03
C PRO A 3 -18.26 -0.47 -7.56
N THR A 4 -18.35 -1.75 -7.19
CA THR A 4 -17.24 -2.57 -6.69
C THR A 4 -16.34 -3.15 -7.79
N ASP A 5 -16.71 -3.01 -9.06
CA ASP A 5 -15.89 -3.49 -10.19
C ASP A 5 -14.88 -2.45 -10.72
N ALA A 6 -14.90 -1.23 -10.19
CA ALA A 6 -14.03 -0.13 -10.63
C ALA A 6 -12.65 -0.07 -9.95
N VAL A 7 -12.34 -0.98 -9.02
CA VAL A 7 -10.97 -1.14 -8.47
C VAL A 7 -10.18 -2.20 -9.28
N LYS A 8 -10.49 -2.35 -10.57
CA LYS A 8 -9.67 -3.19 -11.47
C LYS A 8 -8.54 -2.36 -12.08
N ALA A 9 -7.34 -2.72 -11.62
CA ALA A 9 -6.06 -2.62 -12.32
C ALA A 9 -5.50 -1.21 -12.50
N LYS A 10 -5.00 -0.60 -11.40
CA LYS A 10 -4.05 0.52 -11.53
C LYS A 10 -2.62 0.03 -11.34
N ARG A 11 -2.08 -0.46 -12.46
CA ARG A 11 -0.68 -0.36 -12.88
C ARG A 11 0.31 -1.24 -12.09
N LEU A 12 0.41 -2.50 -12.52
CA LEU A 12 1.59 -3.35 -12.26
C LEU A 12 2.81 -2.67 -12.92
N LYS A 13 3.47 -1.75 -12.20
CA LYS A 13 4.75 -1.19 -12.61
C LYS A 13 5.73 -2.36 -12.64
N LYS A 14 6.50 -2.51 -13.72
CA LYS A 14 7.47 -3.60 -13.90
C LYS A 14 8.51 -3.57 -12.77
N THR A 15 8.21 -4.22 -11.66
CA THR A 15 9.11 -4.39 -10.54
C THR A 15 9.68 -5.81 -10.61
N GLY A 16 10.98 -5.96 -10.34
CA GLY A 16 11.63 -7.26 -10.30
C GLY A 16 11.12 -8.12 -9.13
N LYS A 17 11.82 -9.21 -8.83
CA LYS A 17 11.48 -10.07 -7.67
C LYS A 17 11.34 -9.25 -6.37
N THR A 18 12.21 -8.26 -6.17
CA THR A 18 12.22 -7.38 -5.00
C THR A 18 10.96 -6.54 -4.85
N GLY A 19 10.36 -6.05 -5.94
CA GLY A 19 9.12 -5.28 -5.83
C GLY A 19 7.90 -6.14 -5.59
N LYS A 20 7.89 -7.40 -6.01
CA LYS A 20 6.85 -8.36 -5.60
C LYS A 20 6.94 -8.66 -4.10
N THR A 21 8.16 -8.80 -3.59
CA THR A 21 8.40 -8.97 -2.15
C THR A 21 7.96 -7.74 -1.37
N ALA A 22 8.31 -6.54 -1.83
CA ALA A 22 7.84 -5.30 -1.21
C ALA A 22 6.30 -5.23 -1.22
N ASP A 23 5.65 -5.62 -2.32
CA ASP A 23 4.18 -5.63 -2.43
C ASP A 23 3.53 -6.54 -1.39
N THR A 24 4.11 -7.73 -1.20
CA THR A 24 3.65 -8.68 -0.18
C THR A 24 3.74 -8.06 1.22
N TYR A 25 4.88 -7.46 1.56
CA TYR A 25 5.06 -6.85 2.89
C TYR A 25 4.18 -5.61 3.11
N TRP A 26 3.93 -4.80 2.07
CA TRP A 26 2.99 -3.68 2.15
C TRP A 26 1.57 -4.15 2.51
N MET A 27 1.14 -5.29 1.95
CA MET A 27 -0.15 -5.91 2.27
C MET A 27 -0.20 -6.53 3.68
N GLU A 28 0.95 -6.82 4.29
CA GLU A 28 1.03 -7.38 5.65
C GLU A 28 1.01 -6.30 6.76
N ILE A 29 1.23 -5.03 6.42
CA ILE A 29 1.26 -3.92 7.40
C ILE A 29 0.04 -3.91 8.34
N PRO A 30 -1.22 -4.07 7.88
CA PRO A 30 -2.39 -4.10 8.76
C PRO A 30 -2.33 -5.20 9.83
N ASN A 31 -1.66 -6.33 9.54
CA ASN A 31 -1.52 -7.44 10.49
C ASN A 31 -0.49 -7.14 11.59
N HIS A 32 0.50 -6.30 11.28
CA HIS A 32 1.53 -5.88 12.24
C HIS A 32 1.15 -4.61 13.01
N VAL A 33 0.26 -3.81 12.42
CA VAL A 33 -0.15 -2.52 12.94
C VAL A 33 -1.69 -2.49 13.03
N PRO A 34 -2.28 -3.14 14.04
CA PRO A 34 -3.74 -3.37 14.13
C PRO A 34 -4.57 -2.08 14.29
N ASN A 35 -3.92 -0.94 14.57
CA ASN A 35 -4.55 0.37 14.67
C ASN A 35 -4.32 1.23 13.40
N ALA A 36 -3.78 0.65 12.32
CA ALA A 36 -3.60 1.33 11.05
C ALA A 36 -4.59 0.80 10.01
N VAL A 37 -5.28 1.71 9.32
CA VAL A 37 -6.10 1.42 8.15
C VAL A 37 -5.25 1.72 6.93
N PHE A 38 -4.94 0.70 6.14
CA PHE A 38 -4.13 0.83 4.93
C PHE A 38 -5.04 1.02 3.71
N HIS A 39 -4.78 2.06 2.91
CA HIS A 39 -5.63 2.45 1.79
C HIS A 39 -5.05 2.01 0.44
N GLU A 40 -4.00 2.69 0.01
CA GLU A 40 -3.36 2.49 -1.29
C GLU A 40 -1.85 2.55 -1.15
N HIS A 41 -1.16 1.80 -2.00
CA HIS A 41 0.28 1.91 -2.18
C HIS A 41 0.70 1.77 -3.65
N ILE A 42 1.91 2.24 -3.93
CA ILE A 42 2.58 2.07 -5.20
C ILE A 42 4.06 1.77 -4.97
N ILE A 43 4.55 0.73 -5.66
CA ILE A 43 5.96 0.34 -5.61
C ILE A 43 6.63 0.71 -6.93
N MET A 44 7.78 1.35 -6.80
CA MET A 44 8.61 1.79 -7.90
C MET A 44 10.01 1.23 -7.72
N PRO A 45 10.83 1.16 -8.79
CA PRO A 45 12.16 0.54 -8.70
C PRO A 45 13.08 1.13 -7.63
N ASN A 46 12.87 2.39 -7.23
CA ASN A 46 13.72 3.13 -6.31
C ASN A 46 13.03 3.58 -5.01
N HIS A 47 11.70 3.50 -4.91
CA HIS A 47 10.95 3.92 -3.70
C HIS A 47 9.53 3.34 -3.72
N ALA A 48 8.84 3.42 -2.59
CA ALA A 48 7.43 3.08 -2.46
C ALA A 48 6.67 4.20 -1.76
N HIS A 49 5.40 4.38 -2.11
CA HIS A 49 4.49 5.25 -1.37
C HIS A 49 3.33 4.42 -0.87
N GLY A 50 2.87 4.73 0.33
CA GLY A 50 1.62 4.20 0.87
C GLY A 50 0.91 5.25 1.70
N THR A 51 -0.41 5.15 1.74
CA THR A 51 -1.26 5.99 2.57
C THR A 51 -1.97 5.11 3.59
N PHE A 52 -1.92 5.52 4.85
CA PHE A 52 -2.62 4.86 5.94
C PHE A 52 -3.19 5.91 6.89
N ASP A 53 -4.28 5.55 7.56
CA ASP A 53 -4.79 6.28 8.71
C ASP A 53 -4.43 5.53 9.99
N TYR A 54 -4.05 6.26 11.03
CA TYR A 54 -3.92 5.68 12.37
C TYR A 54 -5.18 6.00 13.17
N LEU A 55 -5.84 4.96 13.67
CA LEU A 55 -7.06 5.08 14.48
C LEU A 55 -6.80 5.75 15.85
N LYS A 56 -5.54 6.07 16.18
CA LYS A 56 -5.14 6.98 17.26
C LYS A 56 -3.92 7.81 16.81
N LEU A 57 -4.13 9.11 16.63
CA LEU A 57 -3.20 10.19 16.25
C LEU A 57 -2.96 10.39 14.74
N ASP A 58 -3.27 11.61 14.29
CA ASP A 58 -3.03 12.16 12.95
C ASP A 58 -1.53 12.28 12.67
N PHE A 59 -0.89 11.21 12.19
CA PHE A 59 0.48 11.28 11.66
C PHE A 59 0.53 10.74 10.23
N TYR A 60 0.69 11.67 9.28
CA TYR A 60 1.11 11.37 7.92
C TYR A 60 2.60 11.02 7.94
N LEU A 61 2.94 9.74 7.82
CA LEU A 61 4.34 9.32 7.73
C LEU A 61 4.67 9.00 6.25
N CYS A 62 5.38 9.92 5.62
CA CYS A 62 6.00 9.71 4.31
C CYS A 62 7.36 9.02 4.55
N ILE A 63 7.44 7.72 4.29
CA ILE A 63 8.73 7.01 4.29
C ILE A 63 9.29 7.13 2.87
N VAL A 64 10.40 7.87 2.73
CA VAL A 64 11.18 8.04 1.48
C VAL A 64 12.00 6.79 1.15
#